data_AF-A0A6L9ESI3-F1
#
_entry.id   AF-A0A6L9ESI3-F1
#
_cell.length_a   1.000
_cell.length_b   1.000
_cell.length_c   1.000
_cell.angle_alpha   90.00
_cell.angle_beta   90.00
_cell.angle_gamma   90.00
#
_symmetry.space_group_name_H-M   'P 1'
#
loop_
_entity.id
_entity.type
_entity.pdbx_description
1 polymer ?
#
loop_
_entity_poly.entity_id
_entity_poly.type
_entity_poly.pdbx_seq_one_letter_code
_entity_poly.pdbx_strand_id
1 'polypeptide(L)'
;MRKVLFCNIAWMKNYRGCSESDMPINGGKYVSDTHDAHEAYNFEAIYLNGSDDEYCLGFVETKTTNGKYRNQLHIEKIGNQSDKDIKELDDVLVVWCAKSDCLDFTSIVGWYKNATVFRYYNEVEFEDGYKQNYNIIAKAEDCVLLPVNVRSRRALWYVPRKGKKNGPSYGFGQANIWFANESDKNINLKNYLHKIINQINNYDGENLID
;
A
#
# COMPACT_ATOMS: atom_id res chain seq x y z
N MET A 1 -0.77 16.67 -11.76
CA MET A 1 -0.14 15.34 -11.65
C MET A 1 -1.03 14.48 -10.75
N ARG A 2 -1.19 13.17 -11.02
CA ARG A 2 -2.06 12.28 -10.23
C ARG A 2 -1.57 12.17 -8.78
N LYS A 3 -2.49 12.17 -7.80
CA LYS A 3 -2.21 11.87 -6.39
C LYS A 3 -1.79 10.40 -6.28
N VAL A 4 -0.58 10.14 -5.81
CA VAL A 4 -0.04 8.77 -5.67
C VAL A 4 0.65 8.59 -4.32
N LEU A 5 0.44 7.42 -3.72
CA LEU A 5 1.04 7.02 -2.46
C LEU A 5 1.59 5.60 -2.61
N PHE A 6 2.87 5.41 -2.30
CA PHE A 6 3.46 4.06 -2.24
C PHE A 6 3.52 3.61 -0.79
N CYS A 7 2.96 2.44 -0.51
CA CYS A 7 2.90 1.81 0.81
C CYS A 7 3.69 0.50 0.79
N ASN A 8 4.69 0.37 1.65
CA ASN A 8 5.45 -0.86 1.82
C ASN A 8 4.89 -1.67 2.99
N ILE A 9 4.48 -2.90 2.69
CA ILE A 9 3.88 -3.86 3.62
C ILE A 9 4.67 -5.18 3.60
N ALA A 10 4.34 -6.10 4.50
CA ALA A 10 4.84 -7.47 4.40
C ALA A 10 4.39 -8.14 3.10
N TRP A 11 5.19 -9.10 2.64
CA TRP A 11 4.83 -9.91 1.49
C TRP A 11 3.89 -11.04 1.90
N MET A 12 2.76 -11.13 1.23
CA MET A 12 1.79 -12.23 1.30
C MET A 12 1.32 -12.58 -0.11
N LYS A 13 0.76 -13.77 -0.30
CA LYS A 13 0.18 -14.24 -1.55
C LYS A 13 -1.18 -13.61 -1.78
N ASN A 14 -2.07 -13.68 -0.79
CA ASN A 14 -3.49 -13.35 -0.95
C ASN A 14 -3.92 -12.11 -0.18
N TYR A 15 -3.29 -11.80 0.96
CA TYR A 15 -3.73 -10.68 1.82
C TYR A 15 -5.22 -10.76 2.18
N ARG A 16 -5.65 -11.99 2.53
CA ARG A 16 -6.99 -12.37 2.98
C ARG A 16 -6.93 -13.08 4.34
N GLY A 17 -6.11 -12.53 5.24
CA GLY A 17 -5.77 -13.12 6.53
C GLY A 17 -4.54 -14.02 6.51
N CYS A 18 -4.04 -14.34 7.71
CA CYS A 18 -2.89 -15.20 7.91
C CYS A 18 -3.30 -16.68 7.85
N SER A 19 -2.57 -17.49 7.07
CA SER A 19 -2.71 -18.94 7.06
C SER A 19 -1.35 -19.62 7.05
N GLU A 20 -1.27 -20.91 7.38
CA GLU A 20 -0.01 -21.67 7.31
C GLU A 20 0.68 -21.57 5.94
N SER A 21 -0.11 -21.44 4.87
CA SER A 21 0.38 -21.35 3.49
C SER A 21 0.68 -19.92 3.02
N ASP A 22 0.27 -18.91 3.81
CA ASP A 22 0.37 -17.49 3.50
C ASP A 22 0.58 -16.64 4.75
N MET A 23 1.77 -16.77 5.34
CA MET A 23 2.21 -15.94 6.45
C MET A 23 2.93 -14.68 5.95
N PRO A 24 2.79 -13.52 6.62
CA PRO A 24 3.47 -12.30 6.21
C PRO A 24 4.99 -12.42 6.34
N ILE A 25 5.69 -12.14 5.24
CA ILE A 25 7.15 -12.17 5.15
C ILE A 25 7.69 -10.75 5.22
N ASN A 26 8.76 -10.53 6.01
CA ASN A 26 9.37 -9.22 6.26
C ASN A 26 8.46 -8.20 7.01
N GLY A 27 7.42 -8.66 7.71
CA GLY A 27 6.47 -7.87 8.50
C GLY A 27 6.97 -7.40 9.87
N GLY A 28 8.23 -6.94 9.98
CA GLY A 28 8.78 -6.46 11.25
C GLY A 28 8.76 -7.47 12.42
N LYS A 29 9.14 -7.02 13.62
CA LYS A 29 9.26 -7.86 14.82
C LYS A 29 7.90 -8.19 15.49
N TYR A 30 6.84 -7.45 15.18
CA TYR A 30 5.54 -7.66 15.83
C TYR A 30 4.79 -8.88 15.24
N VAL A 31 4.95 -9.12 13.94
CA VAL A 31 4.32 -10.25 13.23
C VAL A 31 4.90 -11.60 13.65
N SER A 32 6.19 -11.66 14.04
CA SER A 32 6.80 -12.90 14.55
C SER A 32 6.21 -13.38 15.87
N ASP A 33 5.64 -12.46 16.66
CA ASP A 33 5.25 -12.74 18.04
C ASP A 33 3.71 -12.85 18.20
N THR A 34 2.94 -12.23 17.30
CA THR A 34 1.47 -12.10 17.46
C THR A 34 0.63 -12.77 16.37
N HIS A 35 1.24 -13.17 15.24
CA HIS A 35 0.54 -13.72 14.06
C HIS A 35 -0.58 -12.83 13.47
N ASP A 36 -0.79 -11.61 14.00
CA ASP A 36 -1.79 -10.66 13.56
C ASP A 36 -1.10 -9.49 12.87
N ALA A 37 -1.10 -9.52 11.55
CA ALA A 37 -0.62 -8.41 10.73
C ALA A 37 -1.86 -7.69 10.21
N HIS A 38 -2.13 -6.47 10.68
CA HIS A 38 -3.29 -5.70 10.19
C HIS A 38 -3.30 -5.54 8.65
N GLU A 39 -2.12 -5.49 8.03
CA GLU A 39 -1.96 -5.48 6.57
C GLU A 39 -2.31 -6.80 5.87
N ALA A 40 -2.54 -7.89 6.62
CA ALA A 40 -2.91 -9.19 6.09
C ALA A 40 -4.30 -9.24 5.47
N TYR A 41 -5.13 -8.23 5.69
CA TYR A 41 -6.48 -8.14 5.12
C TYR A 41 -6.60 -7.04 4.05
N ASN A 42 -5.47 -6.49 3.58
CA ASN A 42 -5.45 -5.40 2.59
C ASN A 42 -6.09 -5.79 1.24
N PHE A 43 -6.44 -7.04 0.97
CA PHE A 43 -7.16 -7.40 -0.25
C PHE A 43 -8.34 -8.35 0.02
N GLU A 44 -8.82 -8.34 1.26
CA GLU A 44 -10.13 -8.90 1.61
C GLU A 44 -11.20 -7.88 1.21
N ALA A 45 -12.12 -8.31 0.33
CA ALA A 45 -13.28 -7.51 -0.05
C ALA A 45 -14.41 -7.77 0.95
N ILE A 46 -14.96 -6.71 1.53
CA ILE A 46 -16.02 -6.80 2.54
C ILE A 46 -17.15 -5.83 2.25
N TYR A 47 -18.37 -6.18 2.68
CA TYR A 47 -19.47 -5.23 2.74
C TYR A 47 -19.34 -4.39 4.02
N LEU A 48 -19.39 -3.08 3.87
CA LEU A 48 -19.54 -2.18 5.01
C LEU A 48 -21.03 -1.98 5.30
N ASN A 49 -21.37 -1.86 6.58
CA ASN A 49 -22.74 -1.66 7.02
C ASN A 49 -23.40 -0.47 6.30
N GLY A 50 -24.49 -0.76 5.58
CA GLY A 50 -25.25 0.23 4.82
C GLY A 50 -24.72 0.54 3.42
N SER A 51 -23.80 -0.27 2.88
CA SER A 51 -23.35 -0.21 1.50
C SER A 51 -23.76 -1.45 0.70
N ASP A 52 -24.15 -1.24 -0.55
CA ASP A 52 -24.37 -2.30 -1.54
C ASP A 52 -23.06 -2.70 -2.27
N ASP A 53 -22.00 -1.92 -2.11
CA ASP A 53 -20.68 -2.17 -2.68
C ASP A 53 -19.72 -2.83 -1.68
N GLU A 54 -18.81 -3.66 -2.19
CA GLU A 54 -17.67 -4.22 -1.45
C GLU A 54 -16.48 -3.24 -1.42
N TYR A 55 -15.73 -3.27 -0.32
CA TYR A 55 -14.56 -2.43 -0.09
C TYR A 55 -13.35 -3.24 0.35
N CYS A 56 -12.16 -2.77 -0.02
CA CYS A 56 -10.91 -3.18 0.61
C CYS A 56 -10.51 -2.15 1.67
N LEU A 57 -10.25 -2.64 2.88
CA LEU A 57 -9.78 -1.84 4.01
C LEU A 57 -8.26 -1.94 4.14
N GLY A 58 -7.56 -0.97 3.55
CA GLY A 58 -6.11 -0.91 3.50
C GLY A 58 -5.47 -0.38 4.77
N PHE A 59 -4.48 -1.10 5.27
CA PHE A 59 -3.63 -0.72 6.38
C PHE A 59 -2.17 -0.59 5.94
N VAL A 60 -1.56 0.56 6.28
CA VAL A 60 -0.10 0.73 6.27
C VAL A 60 0.37 1.29 7.61
N GLU A 61 1.36 0.64 8.21
CA GLU A 61 1.95 1.09 9.47
C GLU A 61 2.79 2.35 9.24
N THR A 62 2.43 3.44 9.93
CA THR A 62 3.28 4.63 10.07
C THR A 62 4.42 4.38 11.05
N LYS A 63 5.46 5.22 11.05
CA LYS A 63 6.46 5.16 12.12
C LYS A 63 5.79 5.34 13.50
N THR A 64 6.28 4.60 14.49
CA THR A 64 5.93 4.83 15.90
C THR A 64 6.93 5.77 16.56
N THR A 65 6.46 6.68 17.41
CA THR A 65 7.34 7.43 18.32
C THR A 65 7.51 6.67 19.62
N ASN A 66 8.77 6.42 20.02
CA ASN A 66 9.15 5.69 21.24
C ASN A 66 8.52 4.28 21.37
N GLY A 67 8.13 3.66 20.24
CA GLY A 67 7.49 2.34 20.21
C GLY A 67 6.09 2.28 20.83
N LYS A 68 5.48 3.43 21.16
CA LYS A 68 4.21 3.48 21.92
C LYS A 68 3.07 4.18 21.20
N TYR A 69 3.37 5.21 20.42
CA TYR A 69 2.34 5.99 19.72
C TYR A 69 2.53 5.86 18.22
N ARG A 70 1.52 5.34 17.52
CA ARG A 70 1.48 5.35 16.06
C ARG A 70 1.36 6.79 15.59
N ASN A 71 2.23 7.22 14.69
CA ASN A 71 2.20 8.60 14.17
C ASN A 71 1.04 8.77 13.19
N GLN A 72 0.65 10.02 12.96
CA GLN A 72 -0.28 10.34 11.88
C GLN A 72 0.38 10.17 10.51
N LEU A 73 -0.42 9.83 9.50
CA LEU A 73 0.00 9.87 8.10
C LEU A 73 -0.02 11.32 7.62
N HIS A 74 1.11 11.78 7.08
CA HIS A 74 1.27 13.13 6.53
C HIS A 74 0.62 13.25 5.14
N ILE A 75 -0.69 13.06 5.06
CA ILE A 75 -1.44 13.01 3.79
C ILE A 75 -1.36 14.33 3.01
N GLU A 76 -1.04 15.45 3.67
CA GLU A 76 -0.81 16.74 3.01
C GLU A 76 0.35 16.69 1.98
N LYS A 77 1.24 15.70 2.11
CA LYS A 77 2.36 15.50 1.17
C LYS A 77 1.92 14.81 -0.12
N ILE A 78 0.77 14.13 -0.12
CA ILE A 78 0.22 13.48 -1.31
C ILE A 78 -0.26 14.58 -2.27
N GLY A 79 0.41 14.73 -3.41
CA GLY A 79 0.08 15.78 -4.38
C GLY A 79 0.35 17.21 -3.88
N ASN A 80 1.15 17.39 -2.82
CA ASN A 80 1.53 18.69 -2.26
C ASN A 80 0.33 19.59 -1.89
N GLN A 81 -0.57 19.09 -1.05
CA GLN A 81 -1.74 19.86 -0.58
C GLN A 81 -1.31 21.12 0.18
N SER A 82 -2.09 22.20 -0.01
CA SER A 82 -1.90 23.48 0.68
C SER A 82 -2.30 23.37 2.14
N ASP A 83 -3.47 22.78 2.41
CA ASP A 83 -3.95 22.51 3.77
C ASP A 83 -3.07 21.46 4.46
N LYS A 84 -2.50 21.85 5.61
CA LYS A 84 -1.63 21.00 6.43
C LYS A 84 -2.40 20.15 7.44
N ASP A 85 -3.66 20.47 7.68
CA ASP A 85 -4.50 19.83 8.70
C ASP A 85 -5.57 18.91 8.12
N ILE A 86 -5.65 18.82 6.79
CA ILE A 86 -6.53 17.91 6.03
C ILE A 86 -6.57 16.51 6.67
N LYS A 87 -7.78 15.97 6.85
CA LYS A 87 -8.04 14.73 7.59
C LYS A 87 -8.15 13.50 6.70
N GLU A 88 -8.62 13.69 5.47
CA GLU A 88 -8.76 12.65 4.46
C GLU A 88 -8.50 13.23 3.07
N LEU A 89 -8.14 12.36 2.13
CA LEU A 89 -7.89 12.76 0.75
C LEU A 89 -8.39 11.67 -0.19
N ASP A 90 -9.36 12.01 -1.04
CA ASP A 90 -9.93 11.12 -2.05
C ASP A 90 -9.08 11.04 -3.32
N ASP A 91 -9.50 10.25 -4.31
CA ASP A 91 -8.89 10.09 -5.63
C ASP A 91 -7.37 9.83 -5.60
N VAL A 92 -6.90 9.07 -4.62
CA VAL A 92 -5.49 8.69 -4.51
C VAL A 92 -5.27 7.34 -5.19
N LEU A 93 -4.24 7.25 -6.03
CA LEU A 93 -3.69 5.95 -6.42
C LEU A 93 -2.77 5.45 -5.32
N VAL A 94 -3.22 4.44 -4.58
CA VAL A 94 -2.40 3.77 -3.56
C VAL A 94 -1.74 2.56 -4.19
N VAL A 95 -0.41 2.49 -4.13
CA VAL A 95 0.39 1.41 -4.69
C VAL A 95 1.00 0.58 -3.56
N TRP A 96 0.54 -0.65 -3.42
CA TRP A 96 1.01 -1.59 -2.42
C TRP A 96 2.27 -2.27 -2.90
N CYS A 97 3.31 -2.24 -2.07
CA CYS A 97 4.64 -2.71 -2.37
C CYS A 97 5.10 -3.68 -1.29
N ALA A 98 5.79 -4.75 -1.67
CA ALA A 98 6.36 -5.68 -0.71
C ALA A 98 7.65 -6.32 -1.23
N LYS A 99 8.47 -6.82 -0.31
CA LYS A 99 9.67 -7.59 -0.64
C LYS A 99 9.45 -9.04 -0.23
N SER A 100 9.45 -9.94 -1.21
CA SER A 100 9.51 -11.39 -0.97
C SER A 100 10.93 -11.84 -0.66
N ASP A 101 11.08 -12.95 0.04
CA ASP A 101 12.39 -13.57 0.29
C ASP A 101 12.99 -14.21 -0.97
N CYS A 102 12.16 -14.58 -1.95
CA CYS A 102 12.63 -15.08 -3.23
C CYS A 102 13.03 -13.98 -4.24
N LEU A 103 12.82 -12.70 -3.89
CA LEU A 103 13.13 -11.56 -4.75
C LEU A 103 14.22 -10.67 -4.13
N ASP A 104 15.20 -10.28 -4.94
CA ASP A 104 16.25 -9.34 -4.55
C ASP A 104 15.84 -7.86 -4.69
N PHE A 105 14.54 -7.60 -4.95
CA PHE A 105 13.93 -6.28 -5.09
C PHE A 105 12.56 -6.20 -4.43
N THR A 106 12.11 -4.97 -4.13
CA THR A 106 10.73 -4.69 -3.73
C THR A 106 9.86 -4.60 -4.98
N SER A 107 8.74 -5.33 -5.00
CA SER A 107 7.78 -5.32 -6.09
C SER A 107 6.50 -4.59 -5.70
N ILE A 108 5.80 -4.03 -6.69
CA ILE A 108 4.37 -3.74 -6.58
C ILE A 108 3.65 -5.08 -6.46
N VAL A 109 2.76 -5.20 -5.47
CA VAL A 109 1.91 -6.39 -5.26
C VAL A 109 0.48 -6.16 -5.73
N GLY A 110 0.03 -4.90 -5.69
CA GLY A 110 -1.31 -4.50 -6.07
C GLY A 110 -1.50 -3.01 -5.89
N TRP A 111 -2.71 -2.53 -6.12
CA TRP A 111 -3.05 -1.11 -5.98
C TRP A 111 -4.52 -0.94 -5.69
N TYR A 112 -4.86 0.22 -5.14
CA TYR A 112 -6.21 0.74 -5.11
C TYR A 112 -6.29 1.99 -5.99
N LYS A 113 -7.20 2.00 -6.94
CA LYS A 113 -7.60 3.22 -7.66
C LYS A 113 -8.64 3.97 -6.80
N ASN A 114 -8.72 5.27 -7.02
CA ASN A 114 -9.74 6.15 -6.43
C ASN A 114 -9.89 6.03 -4.89
N ALA A 115 -8.79 5.73 -4.20
CA ALA A 115 -8.84 5.47 -2.76
C ALA A 115 -8.98 6.77 -1.96
N THR A 116 -9.66 6.66 -0.83
CA THR A 116 -9.64 7.65 0.24
C THR A 116 -8.54 7.29 1.24
N VAL A 117 -7.67 8.26 1.54
CA VAL A 117 -6.55 8.07 2.47
C VAL A 117 -6.72 8.98 3.68
N PHE A 118 -6.68 8.40 4.87
CA PHE A 118 -6.90 9.09 6.13
C PHE A 118 -5.59 9.47 6.82
N ARG A 119 -5.59 10.63 7.51
CA ARG A 119 -4.48 11.07 8.37
C ARG A 119 -4.32 10.16 9.58
N TYR A 120 -5.43 9.70 10.15
CA TYR A 120 -5.48 8.85 11.34
C TYR A 120 -6.04 7.48 10.98
N TYR A 121 -5.76 6.47 11.81
CA TYR A 121 -6.39 5.16 11.66
C TYR A 121 -7.87 5.24 12.01
N ASN A 122 -8.70 4.66 11.16
CA ASN A 122 -10.07 4.30 11.47
C ASN A 122 -10.12 2.84 11.92
N GLU A 123 -11.19 2.48 12.61
CA GLU A 123 -11.47 1.13 13.07
C GLU A 123 -12.85 0.71 12.55
N VAL A 124 -12.95 -0.54 12.09
CA VAL A 124 -14.23 -1.23 11.90
C VAL A 124 -14.30 -2.39 12.90
N GLU A 125 -15.49 -2.60 13.46
CA GLU A 125 -15.79 -3.75 14.32
C GLU A 125 -16.76 -4.67 13.58
N PHE A 126 -16.38 -5.93 13.43
CA PHE A 126 -17.16 -6.96 12.78
C PHE A 126 -18.10 -7.65 13.76
N GLU A 127 -19.09 -8.39 13.25
CA GLU A 127 -20.12 -9.06 14.07
C GLU A 127 -19.54 -10.08 15.06
N ASP A 128 -18.39 -10.68 14.75
CA ASP A 128 -17.66 -11.61 15.61
C ASP A 128 -16.83 -10.89 16.71
N GLY A 129 -16.86 -9.57 16.75
CA GLY A 129 -16.10 -8.73 17.67
C GLY A 129 -14.66 -8.46 17.23
N TYR A 130 -14.23 -8.94 16.06
CA TYR A 130 -12.93 -8.57 15.50
C TYR A 130 -12.90 -7.08 15.17
N LYS A 131 -11.78 -6.43 15.51
CA LYS A 131 -11.55 -5.00 15.23
C LYS A 131 -10.40 -4.86 14.25
N GLN A 132 -10.68 -4.27 13.10
CA GLN A 132 -9.68 -4.00 12.07
C GLN A 132 -9.40 -2.52 11.95
N ASN A 133 -8.12 -2.15 12.05
CA ASN A 133 -7.66 -0.81 11.76
C ASN A 133 -7.39 -0.65 10.25
N TYR A 134 -7.71 0.50 9.71
CA TYR A 134 -7.37 0.90 8.34
C TYR A 134 -7.07 2.39 8.27
N ASN A 135 -6.27 2.80 7.29
CA ASN A 135 -6.02 4.21 7.00
C ASN A 135 -6.16 4.53 5.51
N ILE A 136 -6.59 3.56 4.72
CA ILE A 136 -6.87 3.65 3.30
C ILE A 136 -8.13 2.82 3.02
N ILE A 137 -9.04 3.31 2.19
CA ILE A 137 -10.22 2.56 1.74
C ILE A 137 -10.44 2.81 0.26
N ALA A 138 -10.90 1.78 -0.46
CA ALA A 138 -11.37 1.88 -1.83
C ALA A 138 -12.42 0.81 -2.10
N LYS A 139 -13.28 1.03 -3.09
CA LYS A 139 -14.20 -0.01 -3.57
C LYS A 139 -13.39 -1.18 -4.13
N ALA A 140 -13.86 -2.41 -3.91
CA ALA A 140 -13.19 -3.61 -4.38
C ALA A 140 -13.00 -3.61 -5.91
N GLU A 141 -13.96 -3.07 -6.66
CA GLU A 141 -13.89 -2.91 -8.14
C GLU A 141 -12.72 -2.03 -8.61
N ASP A 142 -12.20 -1.15 -7.74
CA ASP A 142 -11.06 -0.27 -8.02
C ASP A 142 -9.73 -0.86 -7.54
N CYS A 143 -9.77 -2.01 -6.88
CA CYS A 143 -8.61 -2.67 -6.29
C CYS A 143 -8.11 -3.78 -7.21
N VAL A 144 -6.78 -3.95 -7.27
CA VAL A 144 -6.17 -5.10 -7.95
C VAL A 144 -5.09 -5.69 -7.07
N LEU A 145 -5.16 -7.00 -6.89
CA LEU A 145 -4.08 -7.81 -6.35
C LEU A 145 -3.46 -8.63 -7.48
N LEU A 146 -2.19 -8.36 -7.81
CA LEU A 146 -1.50 -9.07 -8.90
C LEU A 146 -1.26 -10.53 -8.52
N PRO A 147 -1.25 -11.49 -9.46
CA PRO A 147 -0.77 -12.84 -9.19
C PRO A 147 0.72 -12.88 -8.84
N VAL A 148 1.14 -13.84 -7.99
CA VAL A 148 2.55 -13.94 -7.51
C VAL A 148 3.56 -14.02 -8.66
N ASN A 149 3.28 -14.82 -9.69
CA ASN A 149 4.11 -14.94 -10.89
C ASN A 149 4.18 -13.63 -11.71
N VAL A 150 3.15 -12.79 -11.64
CA VAL A 150 3.13 -11.45 -12.25
C VAL A 150 4.00 -10.50 -11.44
N ARG A 151 3.84 -10.47 -10.11
CA ARG A 151 4.65 -9.63 -9.18
C ARG A 151 6.16 -9.89 -9.34
N SER A 152 6.58 -11.13 -9.59
CA SER A 152 8.01 -11.47 -9.78
C SER A 152 8.64 -10.85 -11.04
N ARG A 153 7.86 -10.26 -11.96
CA ARG A 153 8.37 -9.63 -13.20
C ARG A 153 8.98 -8.25 -12.91
N ARG A 154 10.26 -8.22 -12.53
CA ARG A 154 11.03 -7.01 -12.24
C ARG A 154 10.86 -5.88 -13.27
N ALA A 155 10.88 -6.21 -14.57
CA ALA A 155 10.76 -5.21 -15.63
C ALA A 155 9.44 -4.43 -15.58
N LEU A 156 8.40 -5.02 -15.01
CA LEU A 156 7.08 -4.42 -14.86
C LEU A 156 6.92 -3.76 -13.50
N TRP A 157 7.21 -4.49 -12.42
CA TRP A 157 6.72 -4.12 -11.08
C TRP A 157 7.81 -3.73 -10.08
N TYR A 158 9.04 -3.46 -10.54
CA TYR A 158 10.13 -3.01 -9.68
C TYR A 158 9.82 -1.68 -8.98
N VAL A 159 10.08 -1.63 -7.66
CA VAL A 159 9.97 -0.42 -6.84
C VAL A 159 11.35 0.05 -6.35
N PRO A 160 11.73 1.30 -6.62
CA PRO A 160 13.02 1.85 -6.21
C PRO A 160 13.11 2.07 -4.70
N ARG A 161 14.32 1.89 -4.16
CA ARG A 161 14.68 2.27 -2.79
C ARG A 161 15.93 3.17 -2.81
N LYS A 162 15.89 4.27 -2.05
CA LYS A 162 17.04 5.18 -1.85
C LYS A 162 18.12 4.49 -1.00
N GLY A 163 19.38 4.83 -1.23
CA GLY A 163 20.49 4.44 -0.34
C GLY A 163 21.37 3.27 -0.82
N LYS A 164 21.07 2.64 -1.96
CA LYS A 164 22.05 1.76 -2.62
C LYS A 164 23.11 2.60 -3.35
N LYS A 165 24.39 2.21 -3.25
CA LYS A 165 25.47 2.80 -4.05
C LYS A 165 25.12 2.65 -5.54
N ASN A 166 25.14 3.75 -6.31
CA ASN A 166 24.67 3.81 -7.71
C ASN A 166 23.17 3.50 -7.93
N GLY A 167 22.36 3.50 -6.86
CA GLY A 167 20.91 3.34 -6.95
C GLY A 167 20.18 4.64 -7.33
N PRO A 168 18.86 4.57 -7.58
CA PRO A 168 18.06 5.75 -7.88
C PRO A 168 18.07 6.74 -6.70
N SER A 169 18.06 8.04 -7.01
CA SER A 169 17.92 9.12 -6.01
C SER A 169 16.49 9.28 -5.49
N TYR A 170 15.55 8.47 -5.98
CA TYR A 170 14.13 8.43 -5.64
C TYR A 170 13.73 7.02 -5.16
N GLY A 171 12.55 6.90 -4.56
CA GLY A 171 12.04 5.64 -4.00
C GLY A 171 11.89 5.66 -2.49
N PHE A 172 11.53 4.51 -1.93
CA PHE A 172 11.42 4.33 -0.49
C PHE A 172 12.73 4.62 0.22
N GLY A 173 12.66 5.36 1.33
CA GLY A 173 13.73 5.43 2.32
C GLY A 173 13.58 4.33 3.37
N GLN A 174 13.82 4.68 4.63
CA GLN A 174 13.61 3.80 5.78
C GLN A 174 12.14 3.69 6.24
N ALA A 175 11.26 4.55 5.75
CA ALA A 175 9.84 4.52 6.09
C ALA A 175 9.06 3.57 5.18
N ASN A 176 7.92 3.05 5.68
CA ASN A 176 6.96 2.27 4.88
C ASN A 176 6.14 3.11 3.91
N ILE A 177 6.30 4.43 3.91
CA ILE A 177 5.52 5.35 3.08
C ILE A 177 6.44 6.15 2.18
N TRP A 178 6.06 6.27 0.91
CA TRP A 178 6.73 7.13 -0.06
C TRP A 178 5.71 7.94 -0.88
N PHE A 179 5.76 9.27 -0.71
CA PHE A 179 4.83 10.23 -1.33
C PHE A 179 5.14 10.60 -2.78
N ALA A 180 6.31 10.21 -3.31
CA ALA A 180 6.74 10.47 -4.68
C ALA A 180 6.57 11.93 -5.19
N ASN A 181 6.65 12.93 -4.30
CA ASN A 181 6.24 14.31 -4.56
C ASN A 181 7.30 15.23 -5.21
N GLU A 182 8.51 14.71 -5.47
CA GLU A 182 9.65 15.46 -6.05
C GLU A 182 9.78 15.29 -7.58
N SER A 183 8.75 14.77 -8.23
CA SER A 183 8.73 14.41 -9.65
C SER A 183 8.99 15.59 -10.58
N ASP A 184 8.55 16.81 -10.24
CA ASP A 184 8.80 18.02 -11.04
C ASP A 184 10.29 18.42 -11.06
N LYS A 185 11.06 17.96 -10.06
CA LYS A 185 12.49 18.27 -9.91
C LYS A 185 13.40 17.10 -10.29
N ASN A 186 12.83 15.91 -10.52
CA ASN A 186 13.58 14.69 -10.79
C ASN A 186 12.99 13.96 -12.01
N ILE A 187 13.63 14.13 -13.17
CA ILE A 187 13.17 13.54 -14.43
C ILE A 187 13.10 12.01 -14.38
N ASN A 188 14.00 11.34 -13.66
CA ASN A 188 13.98 9.90 -13.53
C ASN A 188 12.78 9.41 -12.69
N LEU A 189 12.44 10.15 -11.64
CA LEU A 189 11.21 9.90 -10.87
C LEU A 189 9.97 10.12 -11.74
N LYS A 190 9.91 11.23 -12.50
CA LYS A 190 8.80 11.52 -13.40
C LYS A 190 8.58 10.39 -14.42
N ASN A 191 9.66 9.94 -15.07
CA ASN A 191 9.62 8.83 -16.03
C ASN A 191 9.18 7.52 -15.38
N TYR A 192 9.67 7.22 -14.17
CA TYR A 192 9.24 6.05 -13.41
C TYR A 192 7.73 6.11 -13.09
N LEU A 193 7.24 7.24 -12.58
CA LEU A 193 5.81 7.39 -12.26
C LEU A 193 4.94 7.29 -13.51
N HIS A 194 5.33 7.93 -14.61
CA HIS A 194 4.62 7.80 -15.89
C HIS A 194 4.53 6.34 -16.33
N LYS A 195 5.64 5.59 -16.26
CA LYS A 195 5.67 4.17 -16.61
C LYS A 195 4.72 3.34 -15.73
N ILE A 196 4.86 3.43 -14.40
CA ILE A 196 4.06 2.64 -13.45
C ILE A 196 2.57 2.99 -13.55
N ILE A 197 2.23 4.29 -13.60
CA ILE A 197 0.82 4.72 -13.72
C ILE A 197 0.23 4.22 -15.03
N ASN A 198 0.98 4.28 -16.13
CA ASN A 198 0.52 3.74 -17.41
C ASN A 198 0.32 2.22 -17.36
N GLN A 199 1.23 1.48 -16.71
CA GLN A 199 1.07 0.04 -16.53
C GLN A 199 -0.15 -0.32 -15.69
N ILE A 200 -0.41 0.41 -14.60
CA ILE A 200 -1.58 0.22 -13.72
C ILE A 200 -2.90 0.55 -14.45
N ASN A 201 -2.91 1.63 -15.22
CA ASN A 201 -4.12 2.06 -15.92
C ASN A 201 -4.50 1.11 -17.06
N ASN A 202 -3.52 0.50 -17.71
CA ASN A 202 -3.74 -0.43 -18.82
C ASN A 202 -3.61 -1.91 -18.39
N TYR A 203 -3.63 -2.20 -17.09
CA TYR A 203 -3.61 -3.58 -16.61
C TYR A 203 -4.96 -4.24 -16.90
N ASP A 204 -4.93 -5.33 -17.65
CA ASP A 204 -6.07 -6.15 -18.08
C ASP A 204 -5.86 -7.63 -17.72
N GLY A 205 -4.88 -7.92 -16.86
CA GLY A 205 -4.58 -9.27 -16.40
C GLY A 205 -5.47 -9.70 -15.24
N GLU A 206 -5.21 -10.92 -14.75
CA GLU A 206 -5.90 -11.53 -13.62
C GLU A 206 -5.83 -10.67 -12.34
N ASN A 207 -6.98 -10.50 -11.69
CA ASN A 207 -7.10 -9.87 -10.38
C ASN A 207 -7.38 -10.95 -9.33
N LEU A 208 -6.53 -11.08 -8.32
CA LEU A 208 -6.75 -12.06 -7.25
C LEU A 208 -7.81 -11.64 -6.22
N ILE A 209 -8.41 -10.46 -6.38
CA ILE A 209 -9.55 -10.02 -5.55
C ILE A 209 -10.87 -10.61 -6.07
N ASP A 210 -10.94 -10.91 -7.36
CA ASP A 210 -12.15 -11.45 -8.02
C ASP A 210 -12.37 -12.95 -7.73
#